data_AF-A0A9X1ULC1-F1
#
_entry.id   AF-A0A9X1ULC1-F1
#
_cell.length_a   1.000
_cell.length_b   1.000
_cell.length_c   1.000
_cell.angle_alpha   90.00
_cell.angle_beta   90.00
_cell.angle_gamma   90.00
#
_symmetry.space_group_name_H-M   'P 1'
#
loop_
_entity.id
_entity.type
_entity.pdbx_description
1 polymer ?
#
loop_
_entity_poly.entity_id
_entity_poly.type
_entity_poly.pdbx_seq_one_letter_code
_entity_poly.pdbx_strand_id
1 'polypeptide(L)'
;MPTINAYIPQTTPLLFETEEGLRAASALIEFGGWNHANNVLTPIQVSALSRMPGADVLRWVLDSLSAAAETGRLDAERYITQLFAGPTDLRDFRAIVRDAGFERWMSDRHHSVLRKLGCAECDCSTYPGVTILFDPAGIDWA
;
A
#
# COMPACT_ATOMS: atom_id res chain seq x y z
N MET A 1 -1.55 -40.14 -3.13
CA MET A 1 -1.39 -38.78 -3.69
C MET A 1 -1.31 -37.83 -2.51
N PRO A 2 -0.27 -37.00 -2.36
CA PRO A 2 -0.26 -35.99 -1.31
C PRO A 2 -1.41 -35.03 -1.57
N THR A 3 -2.32 -34.95 -0.61
CA THR A 3 -3.41 -33.97 -0.59
C THR A 3 -2.72 -32.60 -0.59
N ILE A 4 -2.86 -31.85 -1.68
CA ILE A 4 -2.43 -30.45 -1.69
C ILE A 4 -3.22 -29.80 -0.55
N ASN A 5 -2.52 -29.42 0.53
CA ASN A 5 -3.11 -28.58 1.57
C ASN A 5 -3.59 -27.33 0.85
N ALA A 6 -4.91 -27.19 0.71
CA ALA A 6 -5.50 -25.97 0.19
C ALA A 6 -4.94 -24.82 1.02
N TYR A 7 -4.29 -23.86 0.34
CA TYR A 7 -3.77 -22.66 0.99
C TYR A 7 -4.91 -22.02 1.79
N ILE A 8 -4.75 -21.97 3.12
CA ILE A 8 -5.66 -21.24 4.00
C ILE A 8 -5.08 -19.84 4.08
N PRO A 9 -5.74 -18.81 3.52
CA PRO A 9 -5.27 -17.43 3.62
C PRO A 9 -5.10 -17.07 5.09
N GLN A 10 -3.86 -16.80 5.51
CA GLN A 10 -3.61 -16.26 6.84
C GLN A 10 -3.76 -14.75 6.75
N THR A 11 -4.50 -14.16 7.70
CA THR A 11 -4.59 -12.70 7.82
C THR A 11 -3.18 -12.18 8.04
N THR A 12 -2.55 -11.66 6.99
CA THR A 12 -1.20 -11.10 7.10
C THR A 12 -1.30 -9.87 8.00
N PRO A 13 -0.60 -9.83 9.14
CA PRO A 13 -0.66 -8.68 10.03
C PRO A 13 -0.06 -7.47 9.31
N LEU A 14 -0.74 -6.34 9.41
CA LEU A 14 -0.15 -5.08 8.98
C LEU A 14 0.95 -4.69 9.96
N LEU A 15 1.86 -3.83 9.49
CA LEU A 15 2.94 -3.29 10.29
C LEU A 15 2.43 -2.66 11.60
N PHE A 16 1.24 -2.08 11.64
CA PHE A 16 0.64 -1.48 12.84
C PHE A 16 0.11 -2.47 13.88
N GLU A 17 0.04 -3.77 13.56
CA GLU A 17 -0.60 -4.79 14.39
C GLU A 17 0.41 -5.61 15.20
N THR A 18 1.70 -5.25 15.13
CA THR A 18 2.80 -5.88 15.89
C THR A 18 3.57 -4.81 16.66
N GLU A 19 4.14 -5.14 17.83
CA GLU A 19 4.91 -4.16 18.61
C GLU A 19 6.16 -3.65 17.86
N GLU A 20 6.83 -4.54 17.13
CA GLU A 20 7.99 -4.20 16.29
C GLU A 20 7.58 -3.31 15.12
N GLY A 21 6.47 -3.64 14.47
CA GLY A 21 5.96 -2.83 13.38
C GLY A 21 5.37 -1.50 13.82
N LEU A 22 4.78 -1.38 15.01
CA LEU A 22 4.37 -0.09 15.59
C LEU A 22 5.55 0.85 15.83
N ARG A 23 6.69 0.31 16.28
CA ARG A 23 7.94 1.08 16.41
C ARG A 23 8.43 1.56 15.06
N ALA A 24 8.43 0.69 14.04
CA ALA A 24 8.77 1.07 12.68
C ALA A 24 7.79 2.14 12.15
N ALA A 25 6.47 1.96 12.34
CA ALA A 25 5.44 2.89 11.90
C ALA A 25 5.63 4.29 12.48
N SER A 26 5.96 4.35 13.77
CA SER A 26 6.17 5.61 14.49
C SER A 26 7.34 6.40 13.92
N ALA A 27 8.35 5.73 13.36
CA ALA A 27 9.46 6.39 12.68
C ALA A 27 9.11 6.88 11.27
N LEU A 28 8.04 6.35 10.66
CA LEU A 28 7.62 6.72 9.29
C LEU A 28 6.46 7.72 9.27
N ILE A 29 5.73 7.88 10.38
CA ILE A 29 4.50 8.68 10.45
C ILE A 29 4.71 10.15 10.11
N GLU A 30 5.92 10.69 10.29
CA GLU A 30 6.26 12.07 9.92
C GLU A 30 6.18 12.32 8.40
N PHE A 31 6.30 11.26 7.59
CA PHE A 31 6.16 11.30 6.14
C PHE A 31 4.72 11.05 5.67
N GLY A 32 3.75 11.01 6.59
CA GLY A 32 2.36 10.65 6.31
C GLY A 32 2.13 9.14 6.35
N GLY A 33 0.93 8.72 5.95
CA GLY A 33 0.47 7.34 5.99
C GLY A 33 -0.60 7.12 7.05
N TRP A 34 -0.79 5.86 7.41
CA TRP A 34 -1.84 5.48 8.35
C TRP A 34 -1.44 5.71 9.80
N ASN A 35 -2.20 6.55 10.50
CA ASN A 35 -2.09 6.74 11.94
C ASN A 35 -3.10 5.82 12.65
N HIS A 36 -2.62 4.70 13.19
CA HIS A 36 -3.47 3.73 13.87
C HIS A 36 -4.12 4.27 15.15
N ALA A 37 -3.44 5.15 15.89
CA ALA A 37 -3.98 5.72 17.13
C ALA A 37 -5.18 6.64 16.87
N ASN A 38 -5.12 7.42 15.80
CA ASN A 38 -6.17 8.40 15.46
C ASN A 38 -7.14 7.91 14.40
N ASN A 39 -6.89 6.77 13.76
CA ASN A 39 -7.70 6.19 12.70
C ASN A 39 -7.83 7.15 11.49
N VAL A 40 -6.70 7.77 11.11
CA VAL A 40 -6.59 8.79 10.05
C VAL A 40 -5.52 8.40 9.05
N LEU A 41 -5.85 8.54 7.76
CA LEU A 41 -4.88 8.50 6.66
C LEU A 41 -4.41 9.92 6.36
N THR A 42 -3.10 10.14 6.43
CA THR A 42 -2.47 11.39 5.97
C THR A 42 -1.74 11.13 4.66
N PRO A 43 -1.77 12.04 3.66
CA PRO A 43 -1.06 11.84 2.41
C PRO A 43 0.44 11.59 2.60
N ILE A 44 0.96 10.57 1.92
CA ILE A 44 2.35 10.10 2.06
C ILE A 44 3.28 10.89 1.14
N GLN A 45 4.36 11.42 1.70
CA GLN A 45 5.48 12.06 1.00
C GLN A 45 6.53 11.01 0.61
N VAL A 46 6.21 10.17 -0.38
CA VAL A 46 7.05 9.06 -0.85
C VAL A 46 8.45 9.53 -1.22
N SER A 47 8.56 10.68 -1.90
CA SER A 47 9.85 11.25 -2.33
C SER A 47 10.79 11.57 -1.16
N ALA A 48 10.24 11.99 -0.01
CA ALA A 48 11.00 12.23 1.22
C ALA A 48 11.28 10.92 1.96
N LEU A 49 10.27 10.05 2.09
CA LEU A 49 10.35 8.75 2.74
C LEU A 49 11.42 7.84 2.09
N SER A 50 11.53 7.83 0.76
CA SER A 50 12.54 7.05 0.04
C SER A 50 13.98 7.47 0.30
N ARG A 51 14.22 8.65 0.88
CA ARG A 51 15.56 9.11 1.26
C ARG A 51 15.96 8.64 2.66
N MET A 52 15.02 8.11 3.44
CA MET A 52 15.28 7.57 4.76
C MET A 52 15.97 6.20 4.65
N PRO A 53 17.18 6.03 5.22
CA PRO A 53 17.87 4.75 5.19
C PRO A 53 17.06 3.65 5.87
N GLY A 54 16.89 2.52 5.18
CA GLY A 54 16.20 1.34 5.72
C GLY A 54 14.66 1.42 5.74
N ALA A 55 14.05 2.47 5.19
CA ALA A 55 12.60 2.56 5.09
C ALA A 55 12.03 1.56 4.06
N ASP A 56 11.13 0.67 4.50
CA ASP A 56 10.39 -0.23 3.60
C ASP A 56 9.18 0.51 2.99
N VAL A 57 9.47 1.41 2.05
CA VAL A 57 8.49 2.31 1.43
C VAL A 57 7.31 1.56 0.82
N LEU A 58 7.58 0.45 0.12
CA LEU A 58 6.56 -0.37 -0.51
C LEU A 58 5.56 -0.88 0.52
N ARG A 59 6.08 -1.48 1.60
CA ARG A 59 5.25 -2.00 2.68
C ARG A 59 4.50 -0.88 3.39
N TRP A 60 5.15 0.23 3.72
CA TRP A 60 4.50 1.35 4.42
C TRP A 60 3.27 1.88 3.68
N VAL A 61 3.40 2.14 2.38
CA VAL A 61 2.32 2.70 1.56
C VAL A 61 1.18 1.69 1.43
N LEU A 62 1.48 0.42 1.17
CA LEU A 62 0.45 -0.61 0.98
C LEU A 62 -0.25 -0.99 2.29
N ASP A 63 0.49 -1.09 3.39
CA ASP A 63 -0.11 -1.32 4.70
C ASP A 63 -1.02 -0.15 5.09
N SER A 64 -0.61 1.09 4.79
CA SER A 64 -1.43 2.28 5.02
C SER A 64 -2.70 2.30 4.17
N LEU A 65 -2.59 1.94 2.89
CA LEU A 65 -3.71 1.80 1.98
C LEU A 65 -4.69 0.73 2.49
N SER A 66 -4.18 -0.44 2.88
CA SER A 66 -4.99 -1.55 3.39
C SER A 66 -5.72 -1.17 4.67
N ALA A 67 -5.03 -0.54 5.63
CA ALA A 67 -5.65 -0.09 6.86
C ALA A 67 -6.76 0.96 6.62
N ALA A 68 -6.51 1.93 5.74
CA ALA A 68 -7.50 2.96 5.39
C ALA A 68 -8.72 2.37 4.66
N ALA A 69 -8.51 1.41 3.76
CA ALA A 69 -9.58 0.74 3.05
C ALA A 69 -10.46 -0.10 4.00
N GLU A 70 -9.85 -0.86 4.90
CA GLU A 70 -10.57 -1.74 5.83
C GLU A 70 -11.35 -0.98 6.90
N THR A 71 -10.89 0.20 7.26
CA THR A 71 -11.58 1.09 8.20
C THR A 71 -12.62 2.00 7.53
N GLY A 72 -12.81 1.87 6.21
CA GLY A 72 -13.75 2.69 5.44
C GLY A 72 -13.38 4.17 5.36
N ARG A 73 -12.10 4.50 5.59
CA ARG A 73 -11.57 5.87 5.52
C ARG A 73 -11.06 6.24 4.13
N LEU A 74 -11.01 5.27 3.23
CA LEU A 74 -10.57 5.43 1.85
C LEU A 74 -11.77 5.55 0.91
N ASP A 75 -11.77 6.59 0.09
CA ASP A 75 -12.73 6.79 -0.99
C ASP A 75 -12.15 6.19 -2.28
N ALA A 76 -12.86 5.25 -2.90
CA ALA A 76 -12.37 4.54 -4.09
C ALA A 76 -12.13 5.46 -5.31
N GLU A 77 -12.81 6.61 -5.41
CA GLU A 77 -12.62 7.56 -6.52
C GLU A 77 -11.47 8.54 -6.24
N ARG A 78 -11.13 8.74 -4.96
CA ARG A 78 -10.15 9.76 -4.52
C ARG A 78 -8.95 9.16 -3.79
N TYR A 79 -8.83 7.83 -3.73
CA TYR A 79 -7.84 7.16 -2.90
C TYR A 79 -6.40 7.59 -3.22
N ILE A 80 -6.12 7.91 -4.48
CA ILE A 80 -4.79 8.39 -4.91
C ILE A 80 -4.45 9.73 -4.27
N THR A 81 -5.37 10.69 -4.28
CA THR A 81 -5.14 12.02 -3.68
C THR A 81 -5.24 11.99 -2.16
N GLN A 82 -5.91 10.98 -1.59
CA GLN A 82 -5.88 10.71 -0.15
C GLN A 82 -4.57 10.02 0.30
N LEU A 83 -3.98 9.17 -0.55
CA LEU A 83 -2.81 8.35 -0.20
C LEU A 83 -1.49 9.08 -0.45
N PHE A 84 -1.39 9.91 -1.49
CA PHE A 84 -0.13 10.57 -1.88
C PHE A 84 -0.21 12.08 -1.69
N ALA A 85 0.88 12.68 -1.21
CA ALA A 85 0.94 14.12 -0.98
C ALA A 85 0.97 14.95 -2.28
N GLY A 86 1.35 14.34 -3.40
CA GLY A 86 1.32 15.00 -4.69
C GLY A 86 1.70 14.07 -5.86
N PRO A 87 1.71 14.62 -7.09
CA PRO A 87 1.98 13.85 -8.30
C PRO A 87 3.40 13.26 -8.34
N THR A 88 4.37 13.93 -7.70
CA THR A 88 5.75 13.41 -7.61
C THR A 88 5.81 12.18 -6.72
N ASP A 89 5.10 12.17 -5.59
CA ASP A 89 5.07 11.02 -4.68
C ASP A 89 4.38 9.82 -5.31
N LEU A 90 3.29 10.04 -6.06
CA LEU A 90 2.68 8.99 -6.87
C LEU A 90 3.67 8.41 -7.89
N ARG A 91 4.33 9.27 -8.67
CA ARG A 91 5.29 8.84 -9.70
C ARG A 91 6.44 8.03 -9.08
N ASP A 92 7.00 8.49 -7.98
CA ASP A 92 8.10 7.83 -7.29
C ASP A 92 7.65 6.47 -6.73
N PHE A 93 6.43 6.38 -6.17
CA PHE A 93 5.86 5.12 -5.72
C PHE A 93 5.64 4.11 -6.86
N ARG A 94 5.17 4.58 -8.02
CA ARG A 94 5.01 3.72 -9.20
C ARG A 94 6.32 3.07 -9.64
N ALA A 95 7.43 3.82 -9.57
CA ALA A 95 8.75 3.27 -9.86
C ALA A 95 9.10 2.16 -8.85
N ILE A 96 8.85 2.38 -7.55
CA ILE A 96 9.08 1.38 -6.49
C ILE A 96 8.25 0.11 -6.73
N VAL A 97 6.97 0.24 -7.07
CA VAL A 97 6.07 -0.90 -7.32
C VAL A 97 6.52 -1.71 -8.54
N ARG A 98 6.89 -1.02 -9.63
CA ARG A 98 7.42 -1.65 -10.85
C ARG A 98 8.75 -2.38 -10.59
N ASP A 99 9.61 -1.76 -9.78
CA ASP A 99 10.98 -2.25 -9.55
C ASP A 99 11.04 -3.29 -8.41
N ALA A 100 9.94 -3.49 -7.65
CA ALA A 100 9.83 -4.51 -6.60
C ALA A 100 10.00 -5.96 -7.10
N GLY A 101 9.96 -6.17 -8.42
CA GLY A 101 10.20 -7.44 -9.09
C GLY A 101 9.02 -8.42 -9.00
N PHE A 102 8.97 -9.36 -9.94
CA PHE A 102 7.91 -10.38 -9.99
C PHE A 102 8.02 -11.44 -8.88
N GLU A 103 9.20 -11.55 -8.25
CA GLU A 103 9.47 -12.56 -7.21
C GLU A 103 8.94 -12.17 -5.82
N ARG A 104 8.62 -10.89 -5.60
CA ARG A 104 8.13 -10.42 -4.30
C ARG A 104 6.62 -10.67 -4.21
N TRP A 105 6.24 -11.73 -3.51
CA TRP A 105 4.85 -12.09 -3.24
C TRP A 105 4.09 -10.91 -2.60
N MET A 106 2.89 -10.65 -3.10
CA MET A 106 1.96 -9.67 -2.53
C MET A 106 1.20 -10.32 -1.38
N SER A 107 1.13 -9.64 -0.23
CA SER A 107 0.33 -10.18 0.88
C SER A 107 -1.13 -10.35 0.47
N ASP A 108 -1.81 -11.35 1.02
CA ASP A 108 -3.24 -11.59 0.72
C ASP A 108 -4.10 -10.38 1.04
N ARG A 109 -3.68 -9.58 2.03
CA ARG A 109 -4.37 -8.36 2.48
C ARG A 109 -4.19 -7.22 1.47
N HIS A 110 -2.98 -7.01 0.97
CA HIS A 110 -2.73 -6.05 -0.13
C HIS A 110 -3.53 -6.45 -1.37
N HIS A 111 -3.44 -7.73 -1.75
CA HIS A 111 -4.15 -8.27 -2.89
C HIS A 111 -5.67 -8.08 -2.77
N SER A 112 -6.25 -8.40 -1.62
CA SER A 112 -7.69 -8.24 -1.34
C SER A 112 -8.14 -6.78 -1.45
N VAL A 113 -7.39 -5.84 -0.89
CA VAL A 113 -7.72 -4.41 -0.94
C VAL A 113 -7.59 -3.85 -2.36
N LEU A 114 -6.50 -4.15 -3.06
CA LEU A 114 -6.26 -3.69 -4.42
C LEU A 114 -7.31 -4.23 -5.39
N ARG A 115 -7.76 -5.49 -5.21
CA ARG A 115 -8.87 -6.08 -5.98
C ARG A 115 -10.18 -5.30 -5.81
N LYS A 116 -10.48 -4.83 -4.59
CA LYS A 116 -11.68 -4.03 -4.31
C LYS A 116 -11.61 -2.61 -4.88
N LEU A 117 -10.41 -2.06 -5.05
CA LEU A 117 -10.18 -0.69 -5.57
C LEU A 117 -10.22 -0.57 -7.10
N GLY A 118 -10.52 -1.66 -7.83
CA GLY A 118 -10.69 -1.61 -9.29
C GLY A 118 -9.86 -2.61 -10.08
N CYS A 119 -9.06 -3.46 -9.40
CA CYS A 119 -8.19 -4.44 -10.03
C CYS A 119 -8.94 -5.74 -10.44
N ALA A 120 -10.27 -5.75 -10.50
CA ALA A 120 -11.06 -6.97 -10.79
C ALA A 120 -10.71 -7.62 -12.13
N GLU A 121 -10.18 -6.85 -13.09
CA GLU A 121 -9.79 -7.30 -14.43
C GLU A 121 -8.26 -7.36 -14.65
N CYS A 122 -7.45 -6.93 -13.67
CA CYS A 122 -6.00 -6.88 -13.80
C CYS A 122 -5.33 -8.05 -13.06
N ASP A 123 -4.15 -8.47 -13.52
CA ASP A 123 -3.35 -9.46 -12.80
C ASP A 123 -2.70 -8.82 -11.57
N CYS A 124 -3.39 -8.90 -10.43
CA CYS A 124 -2.93 -8.31 -9.16
C CYS A 124 -2.03 -9.28 -8.37
N SER A 125 -1.60 -10.41 -8.95
CA SER A 125 -0.80 -11.43 -8.25
C SER A 125 0.64 -10.98 -7.93
N THR A 126 1.12 -9.91 -8.58
CA THR A 126 2.46 -9.35 -8.40
C THR A 126 2.44 -7.84 -8.23
N TYR A 127 3.45 -7.28 -7.57
CA TYR A 127 3.58 -5.83 -7.43
C TYR A 127 3.64 -5.10 -8.78
N PRO A 128 4.44 -5.55 -9.78
CA PRO A 128 4.41 -4.92 -11.10
C PRO A 128 3.02 -4.94 -11.76
N GLY A 129 2.25 -6.01 -11.60
CA GLY A 129 0.90 -6.14 -12.16
C GLY A 129 -0.10 -5.11 -11.62
N VAL A 130 0.05 -4.65 -10.37
CA VAL A 130 -0.81 -3.61 -9.78
C VAL A 130 -0.33 -2.18 -10.04
N THR A 131 0.78 -1.98 -10.74
CA THR A 131 1.29 -0.62 -11.06
C THR A 131 0.26 0.21 -11.81
N ILE A 132 -0.62 -0.43 -12.61
CA ILE A 132 -1.70 0.22 -13.36
C ILE A 132 -2.71 0.94 -12.47
N LEU A 133 -2.94 0.45 -11.24
CA LEU A 133 -3.85 1.11 -10.29
C LEU A 133 -3.31 2.48 -9.89
N PHE A 134 -1.99 2.61 -9.85
CA PHE A 134 -1.30 3.86 -9.56
C PHE A 134 -1.08 4.71 -10.83
N ASP A 135 -1.71 4.36 -11.96
CA ASP A 135 -1.76 5.16 -13.20
C ASP A 135 -3.17 5.62 -13.62
N PRO A 136 -3.99 6.20 -12.75
CA PRO A 136 -5.28 6.69 -13.20
C PRO A 136 -5.11 7.84 -14.20
N ALA A 137 -5.86 7.78 -15.29
CA ALA A 137 -5.98 8.91 -16.21
C ALA A 137 -6.67 10.08 -15.50
N GLY A 138 -6.11 11.29 -15.62
CA GLY A 138 -6.79 12.53 -15.23
C GLY A 138 -6.97 12.76 -13.73
N ILE A 139 -5.97 12.46 -12.90
CA ILE A 139 -6.00 12.80 -11.47
C ILE A 139 -6.00 14.33 -11.31
N ASP A 140 -7.03 14.86 -10.66
CA ASP A 140 -7.08 16.25 -10.22
C ASP A 140 -6.43 16.38 -8.83
N TRP A 141 -5.36 17.18 -8.75
CA TRP A 141 -4.60 17.45 -7.53
C TRP A 141 -4.94 18.81 -6.90
N ALA A 142 -5.90 19.54 -7.48
CA ALA A 142 -6.26 20.90 -7.10
C ALA A 142 -7.01 21.01 -5.77
#